data_AF-F7E353-F1
#
_entry.id   AF-F7E353-F1
#
_cell.length_a   1.000
_cell.length_b   1.000
_cell.length_c   1.000
_cell.angle_alpha   90.00
_cell.angle_beta   90.00
_cell.angle_gamma   90.00
#
_symmetry.space_group_name_H-M   'P 1'
#
loop_
_entity.id
_entity.type
_entity.pdbx_description
1 polymer ?
#
loop_
_entity_poly.entity_id
_entity_poly.type
_entity_poly.pdbx_seq_one_letter_code
_entity_poly.pdbx_strand_id
1 'polypeptide(L)'
;MAAAPGLAAFCRKVWEPVVAKARRAVVFIDQPCAEVLHWCGGAELLLAAGALNVKEFSSFESGGSKQPKALFVVSCPLRGRALEVIKDVVSQSSFQYCIVVTAVSPSEAADARTLCEQMEDKLCEWMGNMNFTAEVMWAPLMLAPLSPHLLVAPAFSSLFPLLPSQDLHTLNLGRADKKRFPGLGDVDLPSMPQELQLHIRNLLSGLNQFLEGIGVREECYSVGHLSRIIAGELANYPLAKNRRKTAQSKASLVFIDRTMDLAGAVGHHGDNLVEKIISMLPHLPGHANDVMVNMEELAALHSDGELEGILAPGCLAQPNNPAAQALWESLLNMKQKEAVMEVRRHLVEAASKEKLPIKMSMGRVTPEQLKSYVHLFKANAQVLESHCGILQLALGAVQTLKHPQCSKWDNFLAFERLVLQNTGKTELPSVLNQMCSLIKSHSNRTDNDYNIEEIIVLLVYSYSVTGEIHMNNELEIREAQVKKVLTQSLCEEPELSALLQKITGCESPTELTYEKANTAVDNMFSCLHDITKSRSNLKLFHSVHVPGSNVQQASYKPLLKQVVEEIFQPSHAEPLDIEHMSSGLTDLLKTGISMFMKVVVMSTKLLKPLDIPDLLFARDRLHPDIGI
;
A
#
# COMPACT_ATOMS: atom_id res chain seq x y z
N MET A 1 9.37 3.84 -35.34
CA MET A 1 9.21 3.18 -34.02
C MET A 1 8.56 4.19 -33.10
N ALA A 2 7.26 4.08 -32.83
CA ALA A 2 6.62 4.88 -31.80
C ALA A 2 7.16 4.38 -30.45
N ALA A 3 7.65 5.28 -29.59
CA ALA A 3 8.01 4.91 -28.23
C ALA A 3 6.79 4.26 -27.57
N ALA A 4 6.97 3.11 -26.92
CA ALA A 4 5.93 2.53 -26.09
C ALA A 4 5.43 3.61 -25.12
N PRO A 5 4.10 3.78 -24.93
CA PRO A 5 3.58 4.70 -23.93
C PRO A 5 4.27 4.42 -22.60
N GLY A 6 4.72 5.46 -21.89
CA GLY A 6 5.25 5.28 -20.53
C GLY A 6 4.22 4.56 -19.64
N LEU A 7 4.66 3.87 -18.60
CA LEU A 7 3.77 3.05 -17.76
C LEU A 7 2.57 3.83 -17.20
N ALA A 8 2.78 5.09 -16.80
CA ALA A 8 1.69 5.98 -16.39
C ALA A 8 0.67 6.24 -17.51
N ALA A 9 1.10 6.33 -18.77
CA ALA A 9 0.20 6.49 -19.91
C ALA A 9 -0.61 5.21 -20.17
N PHE A 10 -0.03 4.02 -19.96
CA PHE A 10 -0.79 2.77 -19.98
C PHE A 10 -1.90 2.78 -18.91
N CYS A 11 -1.56 3.11 -17.66
CA CYS A 11 -2.53 3.20 -16.56
C CYS A 11 -3.68 4.18 -16.85
N ARG A 12 -3.45 5.28 -17.57
CA ARG A 12 -4.54 6.17 -18.01
C ARG A 12 -5.34 5.58 -19.17
N LYS A 13 -4.66 4.97 -20.15
CA LYS A 13 -5.30 4.42 -21.34
C LYS A 13 -6.31 3.30 -21.03
N VAL A 14 -6.05 2.49 -20.01
CA VAL A 14 -6.96 1.39 -19.62
C VAL A 14 -8.33 1.89 -19.15
N TRP A 15 -8.46 3.18 -18.80
CA TRP A 15 -9.73 3.81 -18.46
C TRP A 15 -10.55 4.25 -19.69
N GLU A 16 -9.97 4.38 -20.88
CA GLU A 16 -10.69 4.87 -22.08
C GLU A 16 -11.97 4.07 -22.38
N PRO A 17 -11.98 2.72 -22.35
CA PRO A 17 -13.21 1.94 -22.58
C PRO A 17 -14.28 2.15 -21.50
N VAL A 18 -13.85 2.37 -20.26
CA VAL A 18 -14.75 2.62 -19.10
C VAL A 18 -15.37 4.01 -19.21
N VAL A 19 -14.55 5.02 -19.50
CA VAL A 19 -14.98 6.41 -19.69
C VAL A 19 -15.96 6.53 -20.86
N ALA A 20 -15.74 5.77 -21.95
CA ALA A 20 -16.66 5.72 -23.09
C ALA A 20 -18.08 5.24 -22.70
N LYS A 21 -18.19 4.44 -21.64
CA LYS A 21 -19.47 3.93 -21.12
C LYS A 21 -20.13 4.88 -20.12
N ALA A 22 -19.44 5.89 -19.60
CA ALA A 22 -19.93 6.77 -18.54
C ALA A 22 -21.04 7.75 -18.97
N ARG A 23 -21.14 8.08 -20.27
CA ARG A 23 -22.12 9.05 -20.78
C ARG A 23 -23.55 8.72 -20.34
N ARG A 24 -24.19 9.68 -19.66
CA ARG A 24 -25.54 9.64 -19.07
C ARG A 24 -25.74 8.56 -17.99
N ALA A 25 -24.68 7.95 -17.49
CA ALA A 25 -24.75 6.94 -16.43
C ALA A 25 -24.65 7.57 -15.04
N VAL A 26 -25.27 6.95 -14.05
CA VAL A 26 -24.83 7.05 -12.65
C VAL A 26 -23.74 6.01 -12.47
N VAL A 27 -22.54 6.44 -12.07
CA VAL A 27 -21.40 5.54 -11.87
C VAL A 27 -21.35 5.12 -10.41
N PHE A 28 -21.28 3.83 -10.14
CA PHE A 28 -21.03 3.26 -8.82
C PHE A 28 -19.65 2.59 -8.85
N ILE A 29 -18.74 3.03 -7.98
CA ILE A 29 -17.34 2.60 -8.02
C ILE A 29 -16.87 2.16 -6.62
N ASP A 30 -16.17 1.03 -6.57
CA ASP A 30 -15.59 0.55 -5.32
C ASP A 30 -14.28 1.26 -4.96
N GLN A 31 -13.88 1.17 -3.70
CA GLN A 31 -12.75 1.93 -3.16
C GLN A 31 -11.43 1.69 -3.94
N PRO A 32 -11.01 0.44 -4.24
CA PRO A 32 -9.77 0.24 -4.98
C PRO A 32 -9.80 0.80 -6.41
N CYS A 33 -10.91 0.65 -7.15
CA CYS A 33 -11.03 1.25 -8.47
C CYS A 33 -11.08 2.79 -8.40
N ALA A 34 -11.74 3.34 -7.38
CA ALA A 34 -11.81 4.78 -7.15
C ALA A 34 -10.40 5.35 -6.91
N GLU A 35 -9.58 4.66 -6.12
CA GLU A 35 -8.19 5.05 -5.90
C GLU A 35 -7.34 4.94 -7.18
N VAL A 36 -7.52 3.90 -7.99
CA VAL A 36 -6.83 3.81 -9.30
C VAL A 36 -7.24 4.96 -10.22
N LEU A 37 -8.54 5.30 -10.25
CA LEU A 37 -9.05 6.43 -11.03
C LEU A 37 -8.48 7.75 -10.53
N HIS A 38 -8.41 7.93 -9.20
CA HIS A 38 -7.87 9.11 -8.52
C HIS A 38 -6.46 9.47 -9.01
N TRP A 39 -5.58 8.48 -9.17
CA TRP A 39 -4.23 8.69 -9.72
C TRP A 39 -4.16 8.78 -11.26
N CYS A 40 -5.23 8.39 -11.97
CA CYS A 40 -5.26 8.35 -13.44
C CYS A 40 -6.03 9.51 -14.10
N GLY A 41 -6.67 10.39 -13.32
CA GLY A 41 -7.39 11.58 -13.80
C GLY A 41 -8.60 11.97 -12.95
N GLY A 42 -8.95 11.16 -11.95
CA GLY A 42 -10.00 11.44 -10.99
C GLY A 42 -11.42 11.34 -11.57
N ALA A 43 -12.40 11.63 -10.71
CA ALA A 43 -13.82 11.62 -11.08
C ALA A 43 -14.14 12.59 -12.23
N GLU A 44 -13.32 13.63 -12.43
CA GLU A 44 -13.43 14.58 -13.54
C GLU A 44 -13.45 13.88 -14.90
N LEU A 45 -12.68 12.80 -15.09
CA LEU A 45 -12.70 12.02 -16.35
C LEU A 45 -14.10 11.47 -16.67
N LEU A 46 -14.81 10.97 -15.66
CA LEU A 46 -16.15 10.41 -15.84
C LEU A 46 -17.19 11.51 -16.05
N LEU A 47 -17.09 12.59 -15.26
CA LEU A 47 -18.00 13.75 -15.34
C LEU A 47 -17.87 14.47 -16.69
N ALA A 48 -16.64 14.69 -17.16
CA ALA A 48 -16.37 15.29 -18.47
C ALA A 48 -16.87 14.41 -19.64
N ALA A 49 -16.88 13.08 -19.47
CA ALA A 49 -17.49 12.15 -20.42
C ALA A 49 -19.03 12.11 -20.35
N GLY A 50 -19.63 12.88 -19.45
CA GLY A 50 -21.07 13.05 -19.30
C GLY A 50 -21.72 12.08 -18.32
N ALA A 51 -20.98 11.52 -17.36
CA ALA A 51 -21.60 10.88 -16.20
C ALA A 51 -22.52 11.86 -15.48
N LEU A 52 -23.68 11.37 -15.02
CA LEU A 52 -24.66 12.18 -14.29
C LEU A 52 -24.29 12.32 -12.82
N ASN A 53 -23.64 11.30 -12.26
CA ASN A 53 -23.15 11.29 -10.90
C ASN A 53 -22.09 10.18 -10.74
N VAL A 54 -21.25 10.29 -9.70
CA VAL A 54 -20.32 9.24 -9.26
C VAL A 54 -20.61 8.98 -7.79
N LYS A 55 -20.90 7.73 -7.44
CA LYS A 55 -21.34 7.29 -6.12
C LYS A 55 -20.48 6.14 -5.62
N GLU A 56 -20.43 5.99 -4.31
CA GLU A 56 -19.85 4.81 -3.69
C GLU A 56 -20.59 3.54 -4.13
N PHE A 57 -19.85 2.45 -4.30
CA PHE A 57 -20.43 1.13 -4.48
C PHE A 57 -20.95 0.58 -3.15
N SER A 58 -22.24 0.81 -2.89
CA SER A 58 -22.90 0.49 -1.61
C SER A 58 -24.38 0.14 -1.79
N SER A 59 -24.91 -0.82 -1.03
CA SER A 59 -26.34 -1.19 -1.03
C SER A 59 -27.28 -0.05 -0.59
N PHE A 60 -26.73 1.00 0.02
CA PHE A 60 -27.47 2.19 0.46
C PHE A 60 -27.59 3.26 -0.64
N GLU A 61 -26.97 3.04 -1.80
CA GLU A 61 -27.02 3.95 -2.93
C GLU A 61 -28.01 3.48 -4.01
N SER A 62 -28.53 4.43 -4.80
CA SER A 62 -29.47 4.14 -5.88
C SER A 62 -29.46 5.21 -6.98
N GLY A 63 -30.02 4.88 -8.14
CA GLY A 63 -30.30 5.81 -9.23
C GLY A 63 -31.73 6.34 -9.15
N GLY A 64 -31.89 7.63 -9.45
CA GLY A 64 -33.20 8.29 -9.51
C GLY A 64 -34.00 7.95 -10.77
N SER A 65 -35.29 8.28 -10.76
CA SER A 65 -36.24 8.01 -11.86
C SER A 65 -35.88 8.60 -13.23
N LYS A 66 -35.02 9.64 -13.26
CA LYS A 66 -34.52 10.28 -14.50
C LYS A 66 -33.14 9.79 -14.92
N GLN A 67 -32.61 8.76 -14.26
CA GLN A 67 -31.27 8.22 -14.48
C GLN A 67 -31.39 6.77 -14.95
N PRO A 68 -31.75 6.51 -16.23
CA PRO A 68 -32.05 5.16 -16.71
C PRO A 68 -30.81 4.30 -16.96
N LYS A 69 -29.60 4.80 -16.70
CA LYS A 69 -28.35 4.11 -17.01
C LYS A 69 -27.44 4.05 -15.79
N ALA A 70 -26.91 2.87 -15.51
CA ALA A 70 -25.91 2.62 -14.47
C ALA A 70 -24.61 2.10 -15.07
N LEU A 71 -23.49 2.49 -14.47
CA LEU A 71 -22.16 1.94 -14.73
C LEU A 71 -21.55 1.53 -13.39
N PHE A 72 -21.38 0.23 -13.16
CA PHE A 72 -20.68 -0.31 -12.01
C PHE A 72 -19.21 -0.55 -12.37
N VAL A 73 -18.28 -0.12 -11.52
CA VAL A 73 -16.84 -0.35 -11.70
C VAL A 73 -16.30 -0.99 -10.42
N VAL A 74 -15.93 -2.27 -10.49
CA VAL A 74 -15.60 -3.08 -9.31
C VAL A 74 -14.30 -3.85 -9.46
N SER A 75 -13.52 -3.92 -8.40
CA SER A 75 -12.23 -4.62 -8.30
C SER A 75 -12.36 -6.05 -7.79
N CYS A 76 -13.50 -6.39 -7.17
CA CYS A 76 -13.80 -7.71 -6.63
C CYS A 76 -14.50 -8.62 -7.65
N PRO A 77 -14.49 -9.96 -7.44
CA PRO A 77 -15.20 -10.88 -8.31
C PRO A 77 -16.71 -10.67 -8.22
N LEU A 78 -17.43 -10.89 -9.32
CA LEU A 78 -18.89 -10.73 -9.41
C LEU A 78 -19.66 -11.87 -8.72
N ARG A 79 -19.42 -12.07 -7.43
CA ARG A 79 -20.07 -13.05 -6.54
C ARG A 79 -20.14 -12.49 -5.12
N GLY A 80 -20.85 -13.17 -4.22
CA GLY A 80 -20.91 -12.79 -2.81
C GLY A 80 -21.43 -11.37 -2.62
N ARG A 81 -20.78 -10.61 -1.72
CA ARG A 81 -21.15 -9.24 -1.34
C ARG A 81 -21.24 -8.30 -2.54
N ALA A 82 -20.33 -8.43 -3.53
CA ALA A 82 -20.36 -7.58 -4.71
C ALA A 82 -21.65 -7.76 -5.53
N LEU A 83 -22.09 -9.01 -5.66
CA LEU A 83 -23.31 -9.34 -6.39
C LEU A 83 -24.56 -8.84 -5.65
N GLU A 84 -24.56 -8.93 -4.32
CA GLU A 84 -25.62 -8.41 -3.45
C GLU A 84 -25.74 -6.89 -3.58
N VAL A 85 -24.63 -6.16 -3.50
CA VAL A 85 -24.63 -4.69 -3.68
C VAL A 85 -25.17 -4.29 -5.04
N ILE A 86 -24.73 -4.94 -6.13
CA ILE A 86 -25.25 -4.64 -7.48
C ILE A 86 -26.77 -4.89 -7.52
N LYS A 87 -27.23 -6.02 -6.98
CA LYS A 87 -28.66 -6.36 -6.95
C LYS A 87 -29.46 -5.31 -6.19
N ASP A 88 -29.01 -4.94 -4.99
CA ASP A 88 -29.70 -3.96 -4.13
C ASP A 88 -29.81 -2.60 -4.84
N VAL A 89 -28.72 -2.11 -5.41
CA VAL A 89 -28.68 -0.84 -6.14
C VAL A 89 -29.61 -0.91 -7.36
N VAL A 90 -29.55 -1.97 -8.17
CA VAL A 90 -30.38 -2.11 -9.37
C VAL A 90 -31.87 -2.22 -9.02
N SER A 91 -32.23 -3.06 -8.06
CA SER A 91 -33.62 -3.27 -7.63
C SER A 91 -34.27 -2.05 -7.00
N GLN A 92 -33.48 -1.14 -6.40
CA GLN A 92 -33.96 0.11 -5.83
C GLN A 92 -34.00 1.28 -6.83
N SER A 93 -33.60 1.04 -8.08
CA SER A 93 -33.43 2.08 -9.10
C SER A 93 -34.39 1.91 -10.28
N SER A 94 -34.45 2.91 -11.15
CA SER A 94 -35.23 2.86 -12.41
C SER A 94 -34.34 2.68 -13.64
N PHE A 95 -33.33 1.81 -13.54
CA PHE A 95 -32.40 1.55 -14.64
C PHE A 95 -33.06 0.75 -15.77
N GLN A 96 -32.67 1.06 -17.00
CA GLN A 96 -33.02 0.38 -18.25
C GLN A 96 -31.78 -0.07 -19.01
N TYR A 97 -30.59 0.35 -18.53
CA TYR A 97 -29.31 0.01 -19.08
C TYR A 97 -28.27 -0.09 -17.97
N CYS A 98 -27.81 -1.30 -17.65
CA CYS A 98 -26.76 -1.55 -16.66
C CYS A 98 -25.49 -2.04 -17.34
N ILE A 99 -24.36 -1.44 -17.00
CA ILE A 99 -23.04 -1.90 -17.44
C ILE A 99 -22.24 -2.23 -16.19
N VAL A 100 -21.61 -3.41 -16.17
CA VAL A 100 -20.68 -3.81 -15.10
C VAL A 100 -19.29 -3.95 -15.69
N VAL A 101 -18.36 -3.15 -15.20
CA VAL A 101 -16.93 -3.24 -15.47
C VAL A 101 -16.28 -3.92 -14.28
N THR A 102 -15.67 -5.09 -14.48
CA THR A 102 -14.88 -5.78 -13.46
C THR A 102 -13.39 -5.68 -13.74
N ALA A 103 -12.59 -5.46 -12.69
CA ALA A 103 -11.13 -5.56 -12.76
C ALA A 103 -10.63 -7.01 -12.68
N VAL A 104 -11.49 -7.93 -12.22
CA VAL A 104 -11.17 -9.36 -12.15
C VAL A 104 -11.32 -9.96 -13.52
N SER A 105 -10.20 -10.43 -14.09
CA SER A 105 -10.25 -11.11 -15.37
C SER A 105 -11.17 -12.32 -15.29
N PRO A 106 -12.05 -12.50 -16.28
CA PRO A 106 -12.69 -13.78 -16.46
C PRO A 106 -11.61 -14.86 -16.56
N SER A 107 -11.81 -16.02 -15.91
CA SER A 107 -10.96 -17.20 -16.13
C SER A 107 -11.12 -17.70 -17.57
N GLU A 108 -10.67 -18.91 -17.90
CA GLU A 108 -10.69 -19.48 -19.26
C GLU A 108 -11.85 -18.98 -20.15
N ALA A 109 -11.52 -18.54 -21.38
CA ALA A 109 -12.39 -17.73 -22.23
C ALA A 109 -13.79 -18.32 -22.55
N ALA A 110 -13.99 -19.62 -22.35
CA ALA A 110 -15.28 -20.28 -22.48
C ALA A 110 -16.18 -20.04 -21.25
N ASP A 111 -15.68 -20.36 -20.05
CA ASP A 111 -16.39 -20.15 -18.78
C ASP A 111 -16.66 -18.65 -18.51
N ALA A 112 -15.72 -17.81 -18.96
CA ALA A 112 -15.82 -16.35 -18.93
C ALA A 112 -17.07 -15.80 -19.62
N ARG A 113 -17.32 -16.24 -20.86
CA ARG A 113 -18.44 -15.74 -21.67
C ARG A 113 -19.75 -16.15 -21.05
N THR A 114 -19.84 -17.41 -20.64
CA THR A 114 -21.01 -17.94 -19.96
C THR A 114 -21.27 -17.20 -18.65
N LEU A 115 -20.24 -16.83 -17.88
CA LEU A 115 -20.42 -16.04 -16.66
C LEU A 115 -20.88 -14.61 -16.95
N CYS A 116 -20.36 -13.96 -18.00
CA CYS A 116 -20.79 -12.63 -18.39
C CYS A 116 -22.26 -12.64 -18.85
N GLU A 117 -22.63 -13.59 -19.72
CA GLU A 117 -24.01 -13.78 -20.20
C GLU A 117 -24.97 -14.03 -19.03
N GLN A 118 -24.61 -14.92 -18.09
CA GLN A 118 -25.41 -15.17 -16.88
C GLN A 118 -25.59 -13.93 -16.02
N MET A 119 -24.57 -13.07 -15.92
CA MET A 119 -24.65 -11.83 -15.18
C MET A 119 -25.50 -10.79 -15.92
N GLU A 120 -25.41 -10.72 -17.25
CA GLU A 120 -26.27 -9.87 -18.08
C GLU A 120 -27.75 -10.25 -17.93
N ASP A 121 -28.07 -11.55 -17.95
CA ASP A 121 -29.42 -12.05 -17.70
C ASP A 121 -29.94 -11.65 -16.31
N LYS A 122 -29.11 -11.80 -15.27
CA LYS A 122 -29.46 -11.38 -13.90
C LYS A 122 -29.71 -9.88 -13.80
N LEU A 123 -28.89 -9.05 -14.45
CA LEU A 123 -29.10 -7.61 -14.46
C LEU A 123 -30.45 -7.25 -15.09
N CYS A 124 -30.78 -7.86 -16.22
CA CYS A 124 -32.08 -7.69 -16.88
C CYS A 124 -33.26 -8.15 -16.01
N GLU A 125 -33.10 -9.27 -15.30
CA GLU A 125 -34.07 -9.75 -14.31
C GLU A 125 -34.26 -8.72 -13.18
N TRP A 126 -33.18 -8.21 -12.60
CA TRP A 126 -33.25 -7.24 -11.49
C TRP A 126 -33.78 -5.87 -11.90
N MET A 127 -33.56 -5.46 -13.15
CA MET A 127 -34.21 -4.27 -13.71
C MET A 127 -35.71 -4.52 -14.01
N GLY A 128 -36.18 -5.76 -13.93
CA GLY A 128 -37.59 -6.13 -14.08
C GLY A 128 -38.07 -6.28 -15.53
N ASN A 129 -37.17 -6.27 -16.52
CA ASN A 129 -37.55 -6.42 -17.93
C ASN A 129 -36.39 -6.97 -18.77
N MET A 130 -36.61 -8.15 -19.35
CA MET A 130 -35.62 -8.82 -20.22
C MET A 130 -35.34 -8.10 -21.55
N ASN A 131 -36.12 -7.07 -21.90
CA ASN A 131 -35.86 -6.22 -23.08
C ASN A 131 -34.93 -5.04 -22.77
N PHE A 132 -34.53 -4.85 -21.51
CA PHE A 132 -33.53 -3.85 -21.15
C PHE A 132 -32.13 -4.32 -21.54
N THR A 133 -31.16 -3.40 -21.45
CA THR A 133 -29.78 -3.66 -21.88
C THR A 133 -28.89 -3.93 -20.68
N ALA A 134 -28.19 -5.05 -20.69
CA ALA A 134 -27.11 -5.34 -19.77
C ALA A 134 -25.83 -5.60 -20.54
N GLU A 135 -24.70 -5.12 -20.01
CA GLU A 135 -23.38 -5.41 -20.54
C GLU A 135 -22.41 -5.71 -19.41
N VAL A 136 -21.63 -6.78 -19.54
CA VAL A 136 -20.53 -7.08 -18.63
C VAL A 136 -19.23 -7.03 -19.40
N MET A 137 -18.29 -6.22 -18.93
CA MET A 137 -16.98 -6.08 -19.55
C MET A 137 -15.88 -6.11 -18.50
N TRP A 138 -14.69 -6.50 -18.95
CA TRP A 138 -13.50 -6.53 -18.14
C TRP A 138 -12.55 -5.39 -18.53
N ALA A 139 -11.87 -4.79 -17.55
CA ALA A 139 -10.80 -3.81 -17.76
C ALA A 139 -9.68 -3.97 -16.71
N PRO A 140 -8.39 -3.86 -17.07
CA PRO A 140 -7.26 -4.08 -16.15
C PRO A 140 -7.02 -2.88 -15.20
N LEU A 141 -8.00 -2.55 -14.36
CA LEU A 141 -7.99 -1.40 -13.45
C LEU A 141 -7.23 -1.69 -12.14
N MET A 142 -5.98 -2.14 -12.26
CA MET A 142 -5.18 -2.61 -11.12
C MET A 142 -4.18 -1.57 -10.59
N LEU A 143 -3.55 -0.80 -11.47
CA LEU A 143 -2.33 -0.05 -11.15
C LEU A 143 -2.56 1.46 -11.16
N ALA A 144 -2.21 2.10 -10.05
CA ALA A 144 -2.18 3.56 -9.88
C ALA A 144 -0.74 4.09 -10.03
N PRO A 145 -0.48 5.02 -10.97
CA PRO A 145 0.86 5.58 -11.17
C PRO A 145 1.10 6.79 -10.26
N LEU A 146 1.84 6.58 -9.16
CA LEU A 146 2.23 7.68 -8.26
C LEU A 146 3.35 8.53 -8.85
N SER A 147 4.22 7.92 -9.66
CA SER A 147 5.22 8.61 -10.48
C SER A 147 5.55 7.77 -11.72
N PRO A 148 6.35 8.26 -12.68
CA PRO A 148 6.77 7.47 -13.83
C PRO A 148 7.48 6.15 -13.49
N HIS A 149 8.02 6.03 -12.28
CA HIS A 149 8.82 4.88 -11.82
C HIS A 149 8.25 4.17 -10.59
N LEU A 150 7.12 4.62 -10.06
CA LEU A 150 6.47 4.05 -8.87
C LEU A 150 4.98 3.84 -9.15
N LEU A 151 4.56 2.57 -9.14
CA LEU A 151 3.17 2.16 -9.29
C LEU A 151 2.70 1.49 -8.00
N VAL A 152 1.43 1.67 -7.65
CA VAL A 152 0.80 0.92 -6.55
C VAL A 152 -0.40 0.12 -7.05
N ALA A 153 -0.76 -0.94 -6.33
CA ALA A 153 -1.87 -1.83 -6.67
C ALA A 153 -2.92 -1.89 -5.54
N PRO A 154 -3.81 -0.87 -5.43
CA PRO A 154 -4.70 -0.69 -4.27
C PRO A 154 -5.54 -1.91 -3.90
N ALA A 155 -6.06 -2.64 -4.88
CA ALA A 155 -6.88 -3.84 -4.64
C ALA A 155 -6.13 -4.98 -3.93
N PHE A 156 -4.80 -4.90 -3.88
CA PHE A 156 -3.90 -5.89 -3.30
C PHE A 156 -3.22 -5.39 -2.02
N SER A 157 -3.69 -4.28 -1.44
CA SER A 157 -3.04 -3.62 -0.29
C SER A 157 -2.96 -4.48 0.97
N SER A 158 -3.82 -5.49 1.09
CA SER A 158 -3.83 -6.47 2.20
C SER A 158 -3.01 -7.73 1.92
N LEU A 159 -2.53 -7.93 0.69
CA LEU A 159 -1.69 -9.09 0.35
C LEU A 159 -0.33 -8.95 1.04
N PHE A 160 -0.06 -9.86 1.98
CA PHE A 160 1.16 -9.84 2.79
C PHE A 160 1.80 -11.24 2.87
N PRO A 161 3.14 -11.35 2.95
CA PRO A 161 3.82 -12.65 3.00
C PRO A 161 3.46 -13.48 4.24
N LEU A 162 3.47 -14.81 4.07
CA LEU A 162 3.18 -15.77 5.13
C LEU A 162 4.26 -15.80 6.22
N LEU A 163 3.85 -16.08 7.46
CA LEU A 163 4.71 -16.30 8.61
C LEU A 163 4.76 -17.79 9.04
N PRO A 164 5.94 -18.33 9.37
CA PRO A 164 6.10 -19.72 9.80
C PRO A 164 5.33 -20.12 11.07
N SER A 165 5.25 -19.29 12.10
CA SER A 165 4.66 -19.72 13.38
C SER A 165 3.14 -19.71 13.39
N GLN A 166 2.53 -18.66 12.82
CA GLN A 166 1.08 -18.48 12.82
C GLN A 166 0.41 -19.10 11.57
N ASP A 167 0.86 -18.72 10.37
CA ASP A 167 0.16 -19.08 9.14
C ASP A 167 0.38 -20.55 8.76
N LEU A 168 1.61 -21.04 8.87
CA LEU A 168 1.91 -22.46 8.59
C LEU A 168 1.20 -23.39 9.58
N HIS A 169 1.10 -22.98 10.85
CA HIS A 169 0.33 -23.71 11.85
C HIS A 169 -1.13 -23.82 11.43
N THR A 170 -1.76 -22.69 11.06
CA THR A 170 -3.15 -22.65 10.58
C THR A 170 -3.35 -23.53 9.34
N LEU A 171 -2.44 -23.47 8.36
CA LEU A 171 -2.49 -24.33 7.17
C LEU A 171 -2.36 -25.83 7.49
N ASN A 172 -1.74 -26.18 8.62
CA ASN A 172 -1.53 -27.55 9.07
C ASN A 172 -2.62 -28.09 10.02
N LEU A 173 -3.48 -27.24 10.61
CA LEU A 173 -4.50 -27.64 11.59
C LEU A 173 -5.45 -28.74 11.09
N GLY A 174 -5.74 -28.77 9.78
CA GLY A 174 -6.60 -29.79 9.15
C GLY A 174 -5.85 -30.95 8.47
N ARG A 175 -4.52 -30.99 8.55
CA ARG A 175 -3.69 -31.95 7.81
C ARG A 175 -3.24 -33.10 8.71
N ALA A 176 -3.35 -34.33 8.20
CA ALA A 176 -2.75 -35.50 8.83
C ALA A 176 -1.23 -35.30 8.97
N ASP A 177 -0.62 -35.80 10.04
CA ASP A 177 0.79 -35.50 10.40
C ASP A 177 1.78 -35.72 9.25
N LYS A 178 1.62 -36.80 8.47
CA LYS A 178 2.48 -37.13 7.32
C LYS A 178 2.33 -36.19 6.11
N LYS A 179 1.29 -35.35 6.10
CA LYS A 179 0.96 -34.38 5.03
C LYS A 179 1.14 -32.93 5.50
N ARG A 180 1.62 -32.72 6.73
CA ARG A 180 1.92 -31.38 7.24
C ARG A 180 3.13 -30.82 6.51
N PHE A 181 3.10 -29.52 6.27
CA PHE A 181 4.24 -28.79 5.72
C PHE A 181 5.30 -28.60 6.80
N PRO A 182 6.55 -29.02 6.55
CA PRO A 182 7.64 -28.79 7.49
C PRO A 182 8.14 -27.34 7.45
N GLY A 183 7.94 -26.61 6.34
CA GLY A 183 8.23 -25.19 6.23
C GLY A 183 7.41 -24.49 5.15
N LEU A 184 7.56 -23.16 5.06
CA LEU A 184 6.92 -22.35 4.01
C LEU A 184 7.42 -22.67 2.59
N GLY A 185 8.60 -23.29 2.47
CA GLY A 185 9.14 -23.77 1.19
C GLY A 185 8.26 -24.85 0.52
N ASP A 186 7.53 -25.61 1.31
CA ASP A 186 6.69 -26.71 0.84
C ASP A 186 5.24 -26.30 0.56
N VAL A 187 4.88 -25.06 0.90
CA VAL A 187 3.54 -24.52 0.63
C VAL A 187 3.45 -24.11 -0.84
N ASP A 188 2.38 -24.55 -1.49
CA ASP A 188 2.01 -24.19 -2.86
C ASP A 188 0.65 -23.46 -2.90
N LEU A 189 0.34 -22.85 -4.04
CA LEU A 189 -0.91 -22.08 -4.20
C LEU A 189 -2.17 -22.92 -3.91
N PRO A 190 -2.34 -24.16 -4.42
CA PRO A 190 -3.51 -24.98 -4.15
C PRO A 190 -3.75 -25.31 -2.67
N SER A 191 -2.71 -25.20 -1.85
CA SER A 191 -2.76 -25.51 -0.43
C SER A 191 -3.23 -24.36 0.47
N MET A 192 -3.36 -23.15 -0.08
CA MET A 192 -3.84 -21.97 0.64
C MET A 192 -5.38 -21.91 0.68
N PRO A 193 -5.99 -21.10 1.57
CA PRO A 193 -7.43 -20.86 1.53
C PRO A 193 -7.91 -20.29 0.19
N GLN A 194 -9.17 -20.55 -0.14
CA GLN A 194 -9.74 -20.21 -1.45
C GLN A 194 -9.70 -18.70 -1.71
N GLU A 195 -9.88 -17.90 -0.66
CA GLU A 195 -9.87 -16.44 -0.73
C GLU A 195 -8.49 -15.93 -1.15
N LEU A 196 -7.44 -16.39 -0.45
CA LEU A 196 -6.06 -16.04 -0.78
C LEU A 196 -5.64 -16.55 -2.16
N GLN A 197 -6.07 -17.77 -2.54
CA GLN A 197 -5.84 -18.28 -3.89
C GLN A 197 -6.42 -17.37 -4.97
N LEU A 198 -7.66 -16.91 -4.79
CA LEU A 198 -8.30 -16.03 -5.75
C LEU A 198 -7.62 -14.67 -5.78
N HIS A 199 -7.27 -14.12 -4.62
CA HIS A 199 -6.55 -12.86 -4.51
C HIS A 199 -5.23 -12.91 -5.30
N ILE A 200 -4.44 -13.98 -5.16
CA ILE A 200 -3.21 -14.18 -5.94
C ILE A 200 -3.49 -14.35 -7.44
N ARG A 201 -4.49 -15.17 -7.83
CA ARG A 201 -4.85 -15.35 -9.24
C ARG A 201 -5.29 -14.04 -9.92
N ASN A 202 -6.00 -13.18 -9.20
CA ASN A 202 -6.40 -11.86 -9.70
C ASN A 202 -5.17 -10.98 -9.96
N LEU A 203 -4.19 -10.98 -9.05
CA LEU A 203 -2.91 -10.27 -9.24
C LEU A 203 -2.17 -10.79 -10.48
N LEU A 204 -2.04 -12.10 -10.62
CA LEU A 204 -1.36 -12.73 -11.76
C LEU A 204 -2.01 -12.35 -13.10
N SER A 205 -3.34 -12.35 -13.14
CA SER A 205 -4.07 -11.93 -14.32
C SER A 205 -3.87 -10.45 -14.65
N GLY A 206 -3.93 -9.58 -13.63
CA GLY A 206 -3.67 -8.15 -13.79
C GLY A 206 -2.25 -7.87 -14.29
N LEU A 207 -1.24 -8.57 -13.74
CA LEU A 207 0.15 -8.49 -14.19
C LEU A 207 0.32 -8.97 -15.63
N ASN A 208 -0.29 -10.10 -16.01
CA ASN A 208 -0.24 -10.58 -17.39
C ASN A 208 -0.78 -9.53 -18.39
N GLN A 209 -1.89 -8.89 -18.05
CA GLN A 209 -2.55 -7.88 -18.88
C GLN A 209 -1.77 -6.58 -18.95
N PHE A 210 -1.19 -6.15 -17.83
CA PHE A 210 -0.24 -5.05 -17.81
C PHE A 210 0.94 -5.32 -18.77
N LEU A 211 1.57 -6.50 -18.66
CA LEU A 211 2.68 -6.91 -19.52
C LEU A 211 2.27 -6.99 -21.00
N GLU A 212 1.04 -7.39 -21.29
CA GLU A 212 0.47 -7.39 -22.65
C GLU A 212 0.37 -5.98 -23.20
N GLY A 213 -0.22 -5.08 -22.42
CA GLY A 213 -0.45 -3.69 -22.78
C GLY A 213 0.84 -2.91 -23.07
N ILE A 214 1.93 -3.26 -22.39
CA ILE A 214 3.26 -2.65 -22.63
C ILE A 214 4.12 -3.45 -23.62
N GLY A 215 3.63 -4.58 -24.15
CA GLY A 215 4.33 -5.37 -25.17
C GLY A 215 5.60 -6.06 -24.68
N VAL A 216 5.64 -6.46 -23.42
CA VAL A 216 6.83 -7.02 -22.75
C VAL A 216 6.69 -8.53 -22.53
N ARG A 217 7.78 -9.27 -22.75
CA ARG A 217 8.01 -10.62 -22.25
C ARG A 217 8.81 -10.52 -20.95
N GLU A 218 8.25 -11.06 -19.89
CA GLU A 218 8.85 -11.13 -18.58
C GLU A 218 9.75 -12.35 -18.40
N GLU A 219 10.80 -12.17 -17.60
CA GLU A 219 11.53 -13.23 -16.91
C GLU A 219 11.29 -13.05 -15.41
N CYS A 220 10.77 -14.06 -14.74
CA CYS A 220 10.34 -13.95 -13.35
C CYS A 220 11.44 -14.38 -12.39
N TYR A 221 11.67 -13.58 -11.37
CA TYR A 221 12.62 -13.82 -10.29
C TYR A 221 11.95 -13.60 -8.94
N SER A 222 12.43 -14.25 -7.87
CA SER A 222 11.88 -14.05 -6.53
C SER A 222 12.92 -13.99 -5.42
N VAL A 223 12.59 -13.24 -4.38
CA VAL A 223 13.26 -13.20 -3.08
C VAL A 223 12.18 -13.36 -2.00
N GLY A 224 11.94 -14.60 -1.58
CA GLY A 224 10.96 -14.95 -0.54
C GLY A 224 9.93 -16.00 -0.97
N HIS A 225 9.20 -16.53 0.00
CA HIS A 225 8.34 -17.69 -0.18
C HIS A 225 7.06 -17.36 -0.95
N LEU A 226 6.35 -16.28 -0.58
CA LEU A 226 5.13 -15.88 -1.30
C LEU A 226 5.51 -15.38 -2.69
N SER A 227 6.59 -14.60 -2.79
CA SER A 227 7.20 -14.15 -4.04
C SER A 227 7.53 -15.31 -4.98
N ARG A 228 8.12 -16.41 -4.49
CA ARG A 228 8.39 -17.62 -5.29
C ARG A 228 7.10 -18.23 -5.86
N ILE A 229 6.04 -18.30 -5.06
CA ILE A 229 4.74 -18.81 -5.51
C ILE A 229 4.16 -17.91 -6.60
N ILE A 230 4.09 -16.59 -6.36
CA ILE A 230 3.55 -15.63 -7.34
C ILE A 230 4.40 -15.63 -8.62
N ALA A 231 5.72 -15.56 -8.50
CA ALA A 231 6.64 -15.55 -9.63
C ALA A 231 6.55 -16.84 -10.45
N GLY A 232 6.48 -18.00 -9.78
CA GLY A 232 6.35 -19.31 -10.41
C GLY A 232 5.03 -19.51 -11.14
N GLU A 233 3.92 -19.10 -10.52
CA GLU A 233 2.59 -19.12 -11.14
C GLU A 233 2.53 -18.16 -12.33
N LEU A 234 3.11 -16.96 -12.23
CA LEU A 234 3.20 -16.04 -13.36
C LEU A 234 4.04 -16.65 -14.48
N ALA A 235 5.23 -17.17 -14.20
CA ALA A 235 6.11 -17.79 -15.20
C ALA A 235 5.41 -18.92 -15.98
N ASN A 236 4.55 -19.69 -15.30
CA ASN A 236 3.79 -20.79 -15.89
C ASN A 236 2.37 -20.42 -16.33
N TYR A 237 2.01 -19.13 -16.29
CA TYR A 237 0.66 -18.66 -16.58
C TYR A 237 0.20 -19.04 -18.02
N PRO A 238 -0.82 -19.89 -18.20
CA PRO A 238 -1.17 -20.44 -19.50
C PRO A 238 -1.57 -19.39 -20.55
N LEU A 239 -2.31 -18.35 -20.12
CA LEU A 239 -2.80 -17.28 -21.01
C LEU A 239 -1.68 -16.36 -21.51
N ALA A 240 -0.50 -16.37 -20.87
CA ALA A 240 0.65 -15.57 -21.30
C ALA A 240 1.40 -16.16 -22.50
N LYS A 241 1.15 -17.42 -22.89
CA LYS A 241 1.95 -18.14 -23.90
C LYS A 241 2.04 -17.41 -25.24
N ASN A 242 0.93 -16.90 -25.75
CA ASN A 242 0.90 -16.19 -27.02
C ASN A 242 1.58 -14.82 -26.91
N ARG A 243 1.25 -14.05 -25.86
CA ARG A 243 1.88 -12.76 -25.56
C ARG A 243 3.41 -12.87 -25.52
N ARG A 244 3.97 -13.85 -24.80
CA ARG A 244 5.42 -14.04 -24.68
C ARG A 244 6.11 -14.34 -26.02
N LYS A 245 5.41 -14.96 -26.97
CA LYS A 245 5.93 -15.23 -28.33
C LYS A 245 5.93 -13.98 -29.21
N THR A 246 4.98 -13.08 -29.01
CA THR A 246 4.78 -11.90 -29.86
C THR A 246 5.31 -10.60 -29.26
N ALA A 247 5.68 -10.61 -27.98
CA ALA A 247 6.21 -9.43 -27.28
C ALA A 247 7.45 -8.86 -27.97
N GLN A 248 7.51 -7.53 -28.01
CA GLN A 248 8.56 -6.79 -28.72
C GLN A 248 9.77 -6.49 -27.82
N SER A 249 9.55 -6.44 -26.52
CA SER A 249 10.56 -6.12 -25.51
C SER A 249 10.65 -7.22 -24.45
N LYS A 250 11.76 -7.24 -23.71
CA LYS A 250 11.93 -8.12 -22.54
C LYS A 250 12.06 -7.29 -21.26
N ALA A 251 11.64 -7.84 -20.14
CA ALA A 251 11.89 -7.26 -18.82
C ALA A 251 12.13 -8.36 -17.78
N SER A 252 12.97 -8.09 -16.79
CA SER A 252 13.10 -8.92 -15.60
C SER A 252 12.14 -8.40 -14.53
N LEU A 253 11.32 -9.29 -13.96
CA LEU A 253 10.37 -8.98 -12.89
C LEU A 253 10.82 -9.69 -11.62
N VAL A 254 11.24 -8.91 -10.61
CA VAL A 254 11.72 -9.44 -9.33
C VAL A 254 10.67 -9.22 -8.25
N PHE A 255 10.10 -10.32 -7.74
CA PHE A 255 9.16 -10.31 -6.62
C PHE A 255 9.92 -10.40 -5.30
N ILE A 256 9.59 -9.56 -4.33
CA ILE A 256 10.30 -9.49 -3.04
C ILE A 256 9.29 -9.48 -1.90
N ASP A 257 9.40 -10.44 -0.98
CA ASP A 257 8.55 -10.50 0.20
C ASP A 257 8.90 -9.36 1.16
N ARG A 258 7.90 -8.55 1.54
CA ARG A 258 8.10 -7.44 2.49
C ARG A 258 8.63 -7.91 3.85
N THR A 259 8.30 -9.13 4.28
CA THR A 259 8.80 -9.72 5.53
C THR A 259 10.32 -9.89 5.57
N MET A 260 10.99 -9.90 4.41
CA MET A 260 12.45 -9.94 4.32
C MET A 260 13.11 -8.65 4.82
N ASP A 261 12.38 -7.54 4.89
CA ASP A 261 12.87 -6.28 5.46
C ASP A 261 11.68 -5.46 5.94
N LEU A 262 11.41 -5.40 7.23
CA LEU A 262 10.35 -4.54 7.76
C LEU A 262 10.92 -3.23 8.29
N ALA A 263 12.21 -3.20 8.64
CA ALA A 263 12.94 -2.05 9.17
C ALA A 263 12.81 -0.79 8.31
N GLY A 264 12.76 -0.94 6.99
CA GLY A 264 12.55 0.19 6.06
C GLY A 264 11.14 0.77 6.08
N ALA A 265 10.12 -0.02 6.45
CA ALA A 265 8.72 0.41 6.49
C ALA A 265 8.32 0.99 7.85
N VAL A 266 8.92 0.51 8.94
CA VAL A 266 8.63 0.98 10.31
C VAL A 266 9.63 2.01 10.84
N GLY A 267 10.72 2.23 10.13
CA GLY A 267 11.82 3.04 10.61
C GLY A 267 11.77 4.51 10.15
N HIS A 268 12.50 5.38 10.86
CA HIS A 268 12.45 6.83 10.73
C HIS A 268 13.76 7.43 10.15
N HIS A 269 14.60 6.60 9.53
CA HIS A 269 15.89 6.98 8.92
C HIS A 269 15.78 7.86 7.69
N GLY A 270 14.60 7.95 7.09
CA GLY A 270 14.39 8.72 5.87
C GLY A 270 14.39 10.22 6.10
N ASP A 271 15.02 10.94 5.17
CA ASP A 271 15.07 12.42 5.15
C ASP A 271 14.22 12.98 3.98
N ASN A 272 13.22 12.23 3.53
CA ASN A 272 12.29 12.67 2.49
C ASN A 272 11.05 13.31 3.13
N LEU A 273 10.59 14.44 2.60
CA LEU A 273 9.36 15.08 3.10
C LEU A 273 8.11 14.23 2.84
N VAL A 274 8.03 13.53 1.70
CA VAL A 274 6.87 12.69 1.34
C VAL A 274 6.70 11.53 2.32
N GLU A 275 7.80 10.94 2.79
CA GLU A 275 7.75 9.89 3.81
C GLU A 275 7.09 10.39 5.10
N LYS A 276 7.47 11.59 5.55
CA LYS A 276 6.84 12.20 6.73
C LYS A 276 5.38 12.56 6.49
N ILE A 277 5.05 13.06 5.29
CA ILE A 277 3.67 13.36 4.89
C ILE A 277 2.82 12.09 4.99
N ILE A 278 3.25 11.01 4.35
CA ILE A 278 2.52 9.75 4.32
C ILE A 278 2.43 9.14 5.73
N SER A 279 3.51 9.13 6.50
CA SER A 279 3.53 8.54 7.84
C SER A 279 2.69 9.30 8.87
N MET A 280 2.60 10.63 8.78
CA MET A 280 1.94 11.45 9.81
C MET A 280 0.51 11.85 9.47
N LEU A 281 0.19 12.11 8.19
CA LEU A 281 -1.15 12.56 7.82
C LEU A 281 -2.12 11.38 7.73
N PRO A 282 -3.40 11.56 8.10
CA PRO A 282 -4.41 10.51 8.02
C PRO A 282 -4.63 10.04 6.58
N HIS A 283 -5.10 8.80 6.40
CA HIS A 283 -5.47 8.31 5.07
C HIS A 283 -6.59 9.17 4.46
N LEU A 284 -6.54 9.39 3.15
CA LEU A 284 -7.71 9.89 2.43
C LEU A 284 -8.80 8.81 2.51
N PRO A 285 -10.06 9.14 2.88
CA PRO A 285 -11.11 8.13 3.01
C PRO A 285 -11.25 7.25 1.76
N GLY A 286 -11.34 5.94 1.96
CA GLY A 286 -11.42 4.95 0.89
C GLY A 286 -10.12 4.75 0.08
N HIS A 287 -8.99 5.35 0.47
CA HIS A 287 -7.71 5.21 -0.22
C HIS A 287 -6.63 4.63 0.69
N ALA A 288 -5.82 3.71 0.15
CA ALA A 288 -4.72 3.09 0.85
C ALA A 288 -3.39 3.85 0.70
N ASN A 289 -3.21 4.64 -0.37
CA ASN A 289 -1.92 5.21 -0.77
C ASN A 289 -1.90 6.75 -0.85
N ASP A 290 -3.01 7.42 -0.56
CA ASP A 290 -3.09 8.87 -0.45
C ASP A 290 -3.45 9.29 0.98
N VAL A 291 -3.21 10.56 1.31
CA VAL A 291 -3.49 11.16 2.61
C VAL A 291 -4.46 12.32 2.49
N MET A 292 -5.24 12.51 3.54
CA MET A 292 -6.10 13.66 3.69
C MET A 292 -5.25 14.89 4.05
N VAL A 293 -5.37 15.93 3.24
CA VAL A 293 -4.81 17.26 3.51
C VAL A 293 -5.94 18.15 4.06
N ASN A 294 -5.77 18.69 5.27
CA ASN A 294 -6.76 19.64 5.80
C ASN A 294 -6.77 20.94 4.96
N MET A 295 -7.94 21.31 4.43
CA MET A 295 -8.11 22.48 3.56
C MET A 295 -8.63 23.73 4.27
N GLU A 296 -8.81 23.67 5.60
CA GLU A 296 -9.43 24.73 6.41
C GLU A 296 -8.72 26.09 6.26
N GLU A 297 -7.40 26.09 6.10
CA GLU A 297 -6.61 27.31 5.90
C GLU A 297 -7.08 28.14 4.68
N LEU A 298 -7.67 27.48 3.69
CA LEU A 298 -8.23 28.07 2.47
C LEU A 298 -9.75 28.30 2.56
N ALA A 299 -10.43 27.75 3.57
CA ALA A 299 -11.85 27.95 3.80
C ALA A 299 -12.13 29.27 4.55
N ALA A 300 -13.28 29.89 4.30
CA ALA A 300 -13.74 31.03 5.09
C ALA A 300 -14.19 30.60 6.51
N LEU A 301 -14.56 29.33 6.66
CA LEU A 301 -14.92 28.68 7.91
C LEU A 301 -13.66 28.36 8.70
N HIS A 302 -13.61 28.80 9.96
CA HIS A 302 -12.62 28.35 10.93
C HIS A 302 -13.41 27.63 12.02
N SER A 303 -13.08 26.38 12.30
CA SER A 303 -13.62 25.64 13.43
C SER A 303 -12.45 25.03 14.18
N ASP A 304 -12.47 25.07 15.51
CA ASP A 304 -11.50 24.37 16.34
C ASP A 304 -11.72 22.84 16.31
N GLY A 305 -11.68 22.22 15.12
CA GLY A 305 -11.75 20.76 14.92
C GLY A 305 -13.14 20.15 14.67
N GLU A 306 -14.22 20.94 14.62
CA GLU A 306 -15.60 20.41 14.47
C GLU A 306 -16.11 20.32 13.01
N LEU A 307 -15.28 20.59 11.99
CA LEU A 307 -15.66 20.57 10.57
C LEU A 307 -15.63 19.17 9.91
N GLU A 308 -15.53 18.08 10.68
CA GLU A 308 -15.49 16.72 10.12
C GLU A 308 -16.75 16.45 9.30
N GLY A 309 -16.58 16.23 7.99
CA GLY A 309 -17.68 16.06 7.03
C GLY A 309 -18.29 17.34 6.45
N ILE A 310 -17.89 18.54 6.89
CA ILE A 310 -18.36 19.82 6.33
C ILE A 310 -17.43 20.32 5.21
N LEU A 311 -16.11 20.16 5.39
CA LEU A 311 -15.12 20.53 4.38
C LEU A 311 -14.51 19.28 3.75
N ALA A 312 -14.58 19.20 2.41
CA ALA A 312 -13.93 18.11 1.70
C ALA A 312 -12.40 18.17 1.87
N PRO A 313 -11.74 17.04 2.17
CA PRO A 313 -10.29 17.02 2.31
C PRO A 313 -9.60 17.23 0.96
N GLY A 314 -8.38 17.77 1.03
CA GLY A 314 -7.44 17.73 -0.08
C GLY A 314 -6.66 16.40 -0.12
N CYS A 315 -5.77 16.26 -1.10
CA CYS A 315 -5.07 15.04 -1.43
C CYS A 315 -3.71 15.31 -2.13
N LEU A 316 -2.86 14.29 -2.22
CA LEU A 316 -1.56 14.39 -2.90
C LEU A 316 -1.67 14.15 -4.40
N ALA A 317 -2.61 13.32 -4.86
CA ALA A 317 -2.75 13.03 -6.28
C ALA A 317 -3.20 14.27 -7.08
N GLN A 318 -2.43 14.64 -8.10
CA GLN A 318 -2.73 15.80 -8.96
C GLN A 318 -2.65 15.43 -10.46
N PRO A 319 -3.42 14.44 -10.94
CA PRO A 319 -3.25 13.85 -12.27
C PRO A 319 -3.56 14.79 -13.45
N ASN A 320 -4.23 15.92 -13.20
CA ASN A 320 -4.66 16.88 -14.22
C ASN A 320 -3.90 18.21 -14.18
N ASN A 321 -2.97 18.41 -13.24
CA ASN A 321 -2.21 19.65 -13.09
C ASN A 321 -0.69 19.40 -13.29
N PRO A 322 -0.11 19.77 -14.45
CA PRO A 322 1.31 19.52 -14.74
C PRO A 322 2.28 20.18 -13.76
N ALA A 323 1.95 21.38 -13.26
CA ALA A 323 2.82 22.08 -12.31
C ALA A 323 2.80 21.41 -10.93
N ALA A 324 1.64 20.92 -10.49
CA ALA A 324 1.53 20.15 -9.27
C ALA A 324 2.18 18.76 -9.40
N GLN A 325 2.11 18.12 -10.57
CA GLN A 325 2.83 16.87 -10.85
C GLN A 325 4.35 17.05 -10.75
N ALA A 326 4.87 18.11 -11.36
CA ALA A 326 6.30 18.42 -11.27
C ALA A 326 6.74 18.66 -9.82
N LEU A 327 5.91 19.35 -9.02
CA LEU A 327 6.15 19.51 -7.59
C LEU A 327 6.13 18.15 -6.87
N TRP A 328 5.09 17.34 -7.07
CA TRP A 328 4.97 16.01 -6.47
C TRP A 328 6.16 15.10 -6.80
N GLU A 329 6.59 15.06 -8.06
CA GLU A 329 7.78 14.31 -8.49
C GLU A 329 9.05 14.84 -7.84
N SER A 330 9.18 16.16 -7.66
CA SER A 330 10.32 16.75 -6.95
C SER A 330 10.31 16.35 -5.48
N LEU A 331 9.15 16.42 -4.82
CA LEU A 331 8.97 16.01 -3.42
C LEU A 331 9.37 14.54 -3.21
N LEU A 332 8.99 13.64 -4.13
CA LEU A 332 9.34 12.21 -4.05
C LEU A 332 10.85 11.95 -4.11
N ASN A 333 11.64 12.82 -4.73
CA ASN A 333 13.05 12.58 -5.00
C ASN A 333 14.02 13.45 -4.18
N MET A 334 13.53 14.45 -3.47
CA MET A 334 14.35 15.42 -2.74
C MET A 334 14.38 15.16 -1.23
N LYS A 335 15.46 15.62 -0.59
CA LYS A 335 15.52 15.69 0.87
C LYS A 335 14.57 16.76 1.40
N GLN A 336 14.17 16.65 2.66
CA GLN A 336 13.17 17.51 3.28
C GLN A 336 13.47 19.00 3.09
N LYS A 337 14.72 19.43 3.33
CA LYS A 337 15.10 20.84 3.18
C LYS A 337 14.93 21.35 1.75
N GLU A 338 15.34 20.55 0.76
CA GLU A 338 15.25 20.89 -0.66
C GLU A 338 13.79 20.86 -1.14
N ALA A 339 13.04 19.84 -0.73
CA ALA A 339 11.61 19.70 -0.98
C ALA A 339 10.82 20.92 -0.47
N VAL A 340 11.10 21.41 0.75
CA VAL A 340 10.45 22.61 1.30
C VAL A 340 10.81 23.87 0.49
N MET A 341 12.04 23.97 0.00
CA MET A 341 12.44 25.07 -0.90
C MET A 341 11.70 25.00 -2.23
N GLU A 342 11.45 23.79 -2.74
CA GLU A 342 10.73 23.56 -3.99
C GLU A 342 9.24 23.92 -3.87
N VAL A 343 8.59 23.57 -2.75
CA VAL A 343 7.23 24.03 -2.43
C VAL A 343 7.17 25.55 -2.44
N ARG A 344 8.13 26.22 -1.79
CA ARG A 344 8.22 27.68 -1.80
C ARG A 344 8.36 28.23 -3.22
N ARG A 345 9.22 27.64 -4.05
CA ARG A 345 9.44 28.05 -5.44
C ARG A 345 8.14 28.02 -6.23
N HIS A 346 7.41 26.90 -6.18
CA HIS A 346 6.13 26.75 -6.87
C HIS A 346 5.06 27.73 -6.38
N LEU A 347 4.95 27.97 -5.06
CA LEU A 347 4.03 28.97 -4.51
C LEU A 347 4.36 30.38 -4.97
N VAL A 348 5.65 30.74 -4.99
CA VAL A 348 6.12 32.06 -5.45
C VAL A 348 5.80 32.26 -6.93
N GLU A 349 6.05 31.26 -7.76
CA GLU A 349 5.77 31.31 -9.19
C GLU A 349 4.26 31.44 -9.47
N ALA A 350 3.45 30.63 -8.80
CA ALA A 350 1.99 30.70 -8.88
C ALA A 350 1.49 32.10 -8.46
N ALA A 351 1.94 32.61 -7.31
CA ALA A 351 1.53 33.92 -6.82
C ALA A 351 1.96 35.07 -7.74
N SER A 352 3.17 34.98 -8.30
CA SER A 352 3.71 35.98 -9.23
C SER A 352 2.93 36.00 -10.54
N LYS A 353 2.55 34.83 -11.07
CA LYS A 353 1.71 34.69 -12.27
C LYS A 353 0.36 35.36 -12.09
N GLU A 354 -0.25 35.22 -10.91
CA GLU A 354 -1.53 35.82 -10.55
C GLU A 354 -1.41 37.27 -10.03
N LYS A 355 -0.19 37.84 -10.01
CA LYS A 355 0.11 39.19 -9.51
C LYS A 355 -0.34 39.42 -8.05
N LEU A 356 -0.28 38.37 -7.23
CA LEU A 356 -0.61 38.44 -5.81
C LEU A 356 0.50 39.16 -5.02
N PRO A 357 0.18 39.81 -3.88
CA PRO A 357 1.13 40.64 -3.13
C PRO A 357 2.12 39.79 -2.31
N ILE A 358 3.01 39.08 -2.99
CA ILE A 358 4.01 38.21 -2.35
C ILE A 358 5.18 39.02 -1.79
N LYS A 359 5.50 38.78 -0.52
CA LYS A 359 6.68 39.34 0.14
C LYS A 359 7.79 38.30 0.19
N MET A 360 8.87 38.56 -0.54
CA MET A 360 10.04 37.69 -0.54
C MET A 360 10.86 37.93 0.73
N SER A 361 11.18 36.86 1.46
CA SER A 361 12.13 36.90 2.57
C SER A 361 13.36 36.05 2.27
N MET A 362 14.53 36.54 2.67
CA MET A 362 15.79 35.81 2.57
C MET A 362 15.95 34.95 3.84
N GLY A 363 16.32 33.68 3.71
CA GLY A 363 16.58 32.79 4.86
C GLY A 363 15.94 31.41 4.76
N ARG A 364 15.95 30.68 5.89
CA ARG A 364 15.36 29.35 6.03
C ARG A 364 13.85 29.42 5.79
N VAL A 365 13.34 28.51 4.98
CA VAL A 365 11.90 28.39 4.73
C VAL A 365 11.23 27.73 5.94
N THR A 366 10.21 28.38 6.48
CA THR A 366 9.43 27.89 7.64
C THR A 366 8.01 27.51 7.22
N PRO A 367 7.31 26.62 7.96
CA PRO A 367 5.92 26.29 7.65
C PRO A 367 4.99 27.51 7.76
N GLU A 368 5.27 28.49 8.64
CA GLU A 368 4.53 29.75 8.73
C GLU A 368 4.68 30.58 7.46
N GLN A 369 5.88 30.60 6.87
CA GLN A 369 6.12 31.29 5.61
C GLN A 369 5.33 30.65 4.47
N LEU A 370 5.39 29.32 4.32
CA LEU A 370 4.61 28.60 3.31
C LEU A 370 3.11 28.86 3.47
N LYS A 371 2.61 28.76 4.72
CA LYS A 371 1.22 29.09 5.06
C LYS A 371 0.84 30.52 4.63
N SER A 372 1.71 31.50 4.87
CA SER A 372 1.47 32.89 4.47
C SER A 372 1.33 33.07 2.95
N TYR A 373 2.06 32.27 2.16
CA TYR A 373 1.96 32.29 0.70
C TYR A 373 0.70 31.60 0.21
N VAL A 374 0.31 30.47 0.83
CA VAL A 374 -0.95 29.78 0.53
C VAL A 374 -2.16 30.71 0.75
N HIS A 375 -2.17 31.49 1.84
CA HIS A 375 -3.28 32.40 2.14
C HIS A 375 -3.49 33.52 1.10
N LEU A 376 -2.50 33.85 0.26
CA LEU A 376 -2.66 34.86 -0.79
C LEU A 376 -3.74 34.45 -1.81
N PHE A 377 -4.02 33.15 -1.94
CA PHE A 377 -4.98 32.58 -2.89
C PHE A 377 -6.42 32.55 -2.34
N LYS A 378 -6.58 32.66 -1.01
CA LYS A 378 -7.86 32.46 -0.29
C LYS A 378 -9.01 33.35 -0.78
N ALA A 379 -8.71 34.59 -1.15
CA ALA A 379 -9.72 35.59 -1.49
C ALA A 379 -10.27 35.47 -2.92
N ASN A 380 -9.66 34.67 -3.79
CA ASN A 380 -10.03 34.57 -5.20
C ASN A 380 -10.28 33.11 -5.59
N ALA A 381 -11.56 32.73 -5.69
CA ALA A 381 -11.99 31.37 -5.99
C ALA A 381 -11.43 30.84 -7.31
N GLN A 382 -11.38 31.66 -8.37
CA GLN A 382 -10.86 31.24 -9.68
C GLN A 382 -9.36 30.93 -9.62
N VAL A 383 -8.61 31.75 -8.88
CA VAL A 383 -7.17 31.56 -8.66
C VAL A 383 -6.90 30.35 -7.77
N LEU A 384 -7.72 30.16 -6.73
CA LEU A 384 -7.67 28.97 -5.87
C LEU A 384 -7.89 27.71 -6.69
N GLU A 385 -8.94 27.65 -7.50
CA GLU A 385 -9.26 26.51 -8.37
C GLU A 385 -8.10 26.21 -9.34
N SER A 386 -7.57 27.25 -10.00
CA SER A 386 -6.48 27.12 -10.99
C SER A 386 -5.17 26.57 -10.40
N HIS A 387 -4.91 26.83 -9.12
CA HIS A 387 -3.67 26.43 -8.44
C HIS A 387 -3.89 25.40 -7.31
N CYS A 388 -5.09 24.83 -7.22
CA CYS A 388 -5.53 24.00 -6.08
C CYS A 388 -4.56 22.85 -5.81
N GLY A 389 -4.03 22.21 -6.84
CA GLY A 389 -3.08 21.10 -6.67
C GLY A 389 -1.75 21.50 -6.01
N ILE A 390 -1.19 22.67 -6.35
CA ILE A 390 0.02 23.19 -5.68
C ILE A 390 -0.31 23.54 -4.24
N LEU A 391 -1.48 24.15 -4.00
CA LEU A 391 -1.91 24.56 -2.67
C LEU A 391 -2.13 23.35 -1.75
N GLN A 392 -2.72 22.27 -2.25
CA GLN A 392 -2.89 21.00 -1.51
C GLN A 392 -1.54 20.40 -1.12
N LEU A 393 -0.59 20.28 -2.06
CA LEU A 393 0.76 19.77 -1.76
C LEU A 393 1.50 20.67 -0.74
N ALA A 394 1.36 21.99 -0.87
CA ALA A 394 1.92 22.95 0.07
C ALA A 394 1.31 22.85 1.47
N LEU A 395 -0.02 22.69 1.56
CA LEU A 395 -0.71 22.50 2.83
C LEU A 395 -0.34 21.17 3.49
N GLY A 396 -0.20 20.09 2.71
CA GLY A 396 0.32 18.82 3.21
C GLY A 396 1.71 19.00 3.83
N ALA A 397 2.63 19.68 3.13
CA ALA A 397 3.95 20.00 3.68
C ALA A 397 3.87 20.84 4.97
N VAL A 398 3.03 21.88 5.01
CA VAL A 398 2.83 22.73 6.20
C VAL A 398 2.30 21.93 7.38
N GLN A 399 1.28 21.10 7.17
CA GLN A 399 0.66 20.28 8.21
C GLN A 399 1.66 19.28 8.78
N THR A 400 2.40 18.59 7.92
CA THR A 400 3.45 17.65 8.35
C THR A 400 4.52 18.35 9.18
N LEU A 401 5.05 19.49 8.71
CA LEU A 401 6.09 20.23 9.43
C LEU A 401 5.63 20.79 10.80
N LYS A 402 4.32 20.95 11.00
CA LYS A 402 3.70 21.39 12.25
C LYS A 402 3.16 20.25 13.10
N HIS A 403 3.17 19.03 12.58
CA HIS A 403 2.54 17.89 13.24
C HIS A 403 3.25 17.57 14.57
N PRO A 404 2.54 17.25 15.65
CA PRO A 404 3.15 16.92 16.94
C PRO A 404 4.15 15.76 16.84
N GLN A 405 3.90 14.74 15.99
CA GLN A 405 4.85 13.65 15.82
C GLN A 405 6.18 14.08 15.16
N CYS A 406 6.28 15.25 14.53
CA CYS A 406 7.57 15.75 14.07
C CYS A 406 8.55 15.94 15.23
N SER A 407 8.10 16.33 16.43
CA SER A 407 8.99 16.44 17.59
C SER A 407 9.44 15.07 18.11
N LYS A 408 8.57 14.05 18.01
CA LYS A 408 8.90 12.67 18.37
C LYS A 408 9.82 11.98 17.36
N TRP A 409 9.86 12.43 16.10
CA TRP A 409 10.67 11.81 15.04
C TRP A 409 12.14 11.67 15.43
N ASP A 410 12.71 12.68 16.08
CA ASP A 410 14.10 12.63 16.55
C ASP A 410 14.30 11.60 17.69
N ASN A 411 13.28 11.36 18.53
CA ASN A 411 13.32 10.33 19.56
C ASN A 411 13.30 8.93 18.94
N PHE A 412 12.42 8.69 17.96
CA PHE A 412 12.41 7.44 17.19
C PHE A 412 13.78 7.20 16.55
N LEU A 413 14.31 8.18 15.84
CA LEU A 413 15.60 8.09 15.18
C LEU A 413 16.75 7.84 16.17
N ALA A 414 16.70 8.45 17.36
CA ALA A 414 17.69 8.21 18.41
C ALA A 414 17.64 6.77 18.92
N PHE A 415 16.43 6.22 19.13
CA PHE A 415 16.26 4.83 19.54
C PHE A 415 16.68 3.85 18.43
N GLU A 416 16.33 4.12 17.18
CA GLU A 416 16.72 3.29 16.04
C GLU A 416 18.24 3.26 15.84
N ARG A 417 18.92 4.40 16.01
CA ARG A 417 20.39 4.46 16.02
C ARG A 417 20.98 3.63 17.15
N LEU A 418 20.38 3.67 18.34
CA LEU A 418 20.78 2.87 19.49
C LEU A 418 20.65 1.37 19.20
N VAL A 419 19.54 0.93 18.59
CA VAL A 419 19.37 -0.43 18.08
C VAL A 419 20.51 -0.77 17.12
N LEU A 420 20.73 0.03 16.06
CA LEU A 420 21.77 -0.22 15.06
C LEU A 420 23.17 -0.35 15.67
N GLN A 421 23.53 0.47 16.67
CA GLN A 421 24.84 0.35 17.31
C GLN A 421 24.97 -0.92 18.17
N ASN A 422 23.88 -1.37 18.80
CA ASN A 422 23.89 -2.53 19.70
C ASN A 422 23.63 -3.87 19.00
N THR A 423 23.10 -3.87 17.77
CA THR A 423 22.84 -5.10 16.99
C THR A 423 24.12 -5.85 16.59
N GLY A 424 25.26 -5.17 16.40
CA GLY A 424 26.46 -5.76 15.79
C GLY A 424 27.25 -6.78 16.64
N LYS A 425 26.91 -6.97 17.92
CA LYS A 425 27.63 -7.87 18.86
C LYS A 425 26.71 -8.32 20.01
N THR A 426 25.74 -9.21 19.79
CA THR A 426 25.01 -9.92 20.88
C THR A 426 24.40 -9.03 21.98
N GLU A 427 23.61 -8.01 21.64
CA GLU A 427 22.95 -7.18 22.67
C GLU A 427 21.47 -6.84 22.40
N LEU A 428 20.70 -7.68 21.70
CA LEU A 428 19.23 -7.55 21.73
C LEU A 428 18.67 -7.47 23.18
N PRO A 429 19.21 -8.22 24.17
CA PRO A 429 18.83 -8.03 25.58
C PRO A 429 19.01 -6.59 26.12
N SER A 430 20.05 -5.85 25.68
CA SER A 430 20.29 -4.48 26.16
C SER A 430 19.27 -3.51 25.54
N VAL A 431 18.94 -3.70 24.25
CA VAL A 431 17.88 -2.99 23.55
C VAL A 431 16.52 -3.24 24.22
N LEU A 432 16.19 -4.49 24.55
CA LEU A 432 14.94 -4.83 25.24
C LEU A 432 14.89 -4.25 26.65
N ASN A 433 16.02 -4.20 27.37
CA ASN A 433 16.08 -3.54 28.67
C ASN A 433 15.79 -2.04 28.57
N GLN A 434 16.32 -1.37 27.54
CA GLN A 434 16.00 0.03 27.25
C GLN A 434 14.53 0.20 26.83
N MET A 435 14.01 -0.68 25.98
CA MET A 435 12.60 -0.70 25.58
C MET A 435 11.67 -0.79 26.79
N CYS A 436 11.99 -1.67 27.75
CA CYS A 436 11.21 -1.83 28.98
C CYS A 436 11.07 -0.51 29.76
N SER A 437 12.10 0.33 29.76
CA SER A 437 12.06 1.66 30.40
C SER A 437 11.23 2.72 29.66
N LEU A 438 10.95 2.48 28.38
CA LEU A 438 10.12 3.36 27.54
C LEU A 438 8.62 3.04 27.67
N ILE A 439 8.27 1.82 28.06
CA ILE A 439 6.87 1.41 28.24
C ILE A 439 6.36 1.97 29.55
N LYS A 440 5.40 2.90 29.46
CA LYS A 440 4.78 3.55 30.60
C LYS A 440 3.26 3.33 30.56
N SER A 441 2.66 3.14 31.74
CA SER A 441 1.21 3.14 31.90
C SER A 441 0.60 4.44 31.35
N HIS A 442 -0.65 4.37 30.88
CA HIS A 442 -1.36 5.53 30.32
C HIS A 442 -1.28 6.77 31.23
N SER A 443 -1.53 6.59 32.53
CA SER A 443 -1.50 7.66 33.53
C SER A 443 -0.14 8.33 33.75
N ASN A 444 0.96 7.69 33.34
CA ASN A 444 2.33 8.17 33.53
C ASN A 444 2.97 8.66 32.23
N ARG A 445 2.25 8.63 31.10
CA ARG A 445 2.74 9.10 29.80
C ARG A 445 2.57 10.62 29.66
N THR A 446 3.57 11.24 29.06
CA THR A 446 3.56 12.63 28.58
C THR A 446 3.42 12.63 27.05
N ASP A 447 3.19 13.80 26.46
CA ASP A 447 3.09 13.94 24.99
C ASP A 447 4.36 13.52 24.24
N ASN A 448 5.52 13.46 24.91
CA ASN A 448 6.78 13.01 24.31
C ASN A 448 7.04 11.51 24.47
N ASP A 449 6.25 10.82 25.29
CA ASP A 449 6.39 9.38 25.51
C ASP A 449 5.73 8.57 24.41
N TYR A 450 6.21 7.35 24.22
CA TYR A 450 5.66 6.42 23.24
C TYR A 450 4.33 5.84 23.72
N ASN A 451 3.35 5.79 22.82
CA ASN A 451 2.16 4.97 23.03
C ASN A 451 2.44 3.48 22.70
N ILE A 452 1.47 2.61 22.97
CA ILE A 452 1.66 1.16 22.77
C ILE A 452 1.92 0.81 21.30
N GLU A 453 1.24 1.44 20.36
CA GLU A 453 1.43 1.17 18.93
C GLU A 453 2.84 1.60 18.47
N GLU A 454 3.31 2.75 18.96
CA GLU A 454 4.66 3.25 18.74
C GLU A 454 5.73 2.30 19.32
N ILE A 455 5.47 1.70 20.49
CA ILE A 455 6.33 0.65 21.07
C ILE A 455 6.32 -0.61 20.18
N ILE A 456 5.17 -1.02 19.67
CA ILE A 456 5.06 -2.19 18.78
C ILE A 456 5.85 -1.94 17.48
N VAL A 457 5.77 -0.73 16.91
CA VAL A 457 6.59 -0.29 15.75
C VAL A 457 8.08 -0.42 16.05
N LEU A 458 8.54 0.05 17.22
CA LEU A 458 9.94 -0.04 17.64
C LEU A 458 10.39 -1.50 17.89
N LEU A 459 9.50 -2.37 18.39
CA LEU A 459 9.78 -3.80 18.52
C LEU A 459 9.94 -4.45 17.14
N VAL A 460 9.04 -4.18 16.20
CA VAL A 460 9.17 -4.66 14.81
C VAL A 460 10.48 -4.19 14.19
N TYR A 461 10.84 -2.91 14.37
CA TYR A 461 12.12 -2.39 13.89
C TYR A 461 13.31 -3.16 14.48
N SER A 462 13.32 -3.33 15.80
CA SER A 462 14.41 -3.98 16.54
C SER A 462 14.65 -5.41 16.07
N TYR A 463 13.60 -6.23 15.97
CA TYR A 463 13.72 -7.61 15.50
C TYR A 463 14.00 -7.70 14.00
N SER A 464 13.47 -6.76 13.20
CA SER A 464 13.70 -6.76 11.75
C SER A 464 15.15 -6.44 11.40
N VAL A 465 15.79 -5.50 12.10
CA VAL A 465 17.21 -5.15 11.88
C VAL A 465 18.15 -6.22 12.44
N THR A 466 17.80 -6.82 13.58
CA THR A 466 18.69 -7.77 14.28
C THR A 466 19.03 -8.99 13.42
N GLY A 467 18.09 -9.49 12.62
CA GLY A 467 18.30 -10.73 11.88
C GLY A 467 18.35 -11.93 12.82
N GLU A 468 18.98 -13.03 12.38
CA GLU A 468 18.94 -14.31 13.08
C GLU A 468 19.45 -14.20 14.54
N ILE A 469 18.61 -14.64 15.47
CA ILE A 469 18.89 -14.59 16.92
C ILE A 469 19.08 -15.99 17.49
N HIS A 470 20.03 -16.11 18.43
CA HIS A 470 20.21 -17.30 19.24
C HIS A 470 19.58 -17.09 20.61
N MET A 471 18.60 -17.92 20.97
CA MET A 471 17.97 -17.86 22.28
C MET A 471 18.99 -18.19 23.37
N ASN A 472 19.02 -17.36 24.41
CA ASN A 472 19.79 -17.58 25.61
C ASN A 472 18.98 -17.10 26.82
N ASN A 473 19.38 -17.53 28.03
CA ASN A 473 18.65 -17.22 29.25
C ASN A 473 18.47 -15.70 29.47
N GLU A 474 19.43 -14.88 29.06
CA GLU A 474 19.34 -13.43 29.22
C GLU A 474 18.25 -12.84 28.33
N LEU A 475 18.21 -13.21 27.05
CA LEU A 475 17.19 -12.78 26.10
C LEU A 475 15.80 -13.22 26.57
N GLU A 476 15.63 -14.47 27.01
CA GLU A 476 14.37 -14.98 27.53
C GLU A 476 13.87 -14.16 28.73
N ILE A 477 14.76 -13.83 29.67
CA ILE A 477 14.43 -12.98 30.83
C ILE A 477 14.01 -11.59 30.38
N ARG A 478 14.72 -10.99 29.42
CA ARG A 478 14.40 -9.63 28.93
C ARG A 478 13.12 -9.58 28.12
N GLU A 479 12.86 -10.57 27.26
CA GLU A 479 11.58 -10.69 26.56
C GLU A 479 10.43 -10.84 27.55
N ALA A 480 10.56 -11.72 28.54
CA ALA A 480 9.53 -11.91 29.57
C ALA A 480 9.23 -10.61 30.35
N GLN A 481 10.25 -9.80 30.63
CA GLN A 481 10.08 -8.49 31.26
C GLN A 481 9.30 -7.53 30.36
N VAL A 482 9.71 -7.38 29.09
CA VAL A 482 9.03 -6.50 28.13
C VAL A 482 7.60 -6.94 27.92
N LYS A 483 7.35 -8.24 27.70
CA LYS A 483 6.01 -8.83 27.57
C LYS A 483 5.13 -8.46 28.76
N LYS A 484 5.63 -8.67 29.98
CA LYS A 484 4.88 -8.37 31.21
C LYS A 484 4.46 -6.91 31.30
N VAL A 485 5.39 -5.98 31.07
CA VAL A 485 5.12 -4.54 31.15
C VAL A 485 4.20 -4.08 30.01
N LEU A 486 4.39 -4.62 28.81
CA LEU A 486 3.53 -4.34 27.65
C LEU A 486 2.10 -4.82 27.89
N THR A 487 1.92 -6.06 28.35
CA THR A 487 0.62 -6.62 28.72
C THR A 487 -0.08 -5.76 29.77
N GLN A 488 0.65 -5.36 30.82
CA GLN A 488 0.09 -4.49 31.85
C GLN A 488 -0.34 -3.14 31.28
N SER A 489 0.54 -2.45 30.54
CA SER A 489 0.21 -1.15 29.95
C SER A 489 -0.99 -1.26 29.02
N LEU A 490 -1.11 -2.34 28.25
CA LEU A 490 -2.21 -2.59 27.34
C LEU A 490 -3.55 -2.76 28.06
N CYS A 491 -3.58 -3.42 29.22
CA CYS A 491 -4.78 -3.54 30.05
C CYS A 491 -5.17 -2.21 30.74
N GLU A 492 -4.25 -1.25 30.82
CA GLU A 492 -4.47 0.06 31.45
C GLU A 492 -4.89 1.14 30.44
N GLU A 493 -4.99 0.81 29.15
CA GLU A 493 -5.46 1.77 28.15
C GLU A 493 -6.95 2.10 28.35
N PRO A 494 -7.32 3.39 28.35
CA PRO A 494 -8.71 3.81 28.51
C PRO A 494 -9.55 3.50 27.28
N GLU A 495 -8.92 3.37 26.10
CA GLU A 495 -9.55 3.10 24.82
C GLU A 495 -8.64 2.20 23.98
N LEU A 496 -9.24 1.33 23.16
CA LEU A 496 -8.51 0.50 22.21
C LEU A 496 -8.65 1.11 20.81
N SER A 497 -7.52 1.46 20.20
CA SER A 497 -7.50 1.84 18.78
C SER A 497 -7.92 0.67 17.89
N ALA A 498 -8.30 0.95 16.63
CA ALA A 498 -8.64 -0.10 15.66
C ALA A 498 -7.52 -1.15 15.49
N LEU A 499 -6.25 -0.74 15.55
CA LEU A 499 -5.11 -1.65 15.49
C LEU A 499 -5.05 -2.55 16.73
N LEU A 500 -5.17 -1.99 17.94
CA LEU A 500 -5.14 -2.77 19.17
C LEU A 500 -6.34 -3.72 19.27
N GLN A 501 -7.52 -3.31 18.79
CA GLN A 501 -8.69 -4.19 18.69
C GLN A 501 -8.42 -5.39 17.78
N LYS A 502 -7.81 -5.18 16.60
CA LYS A 502 -7.44 -6.28 15.68
C LYS A 502 -6.39 -7.23 16.26
N ILE A 503 -5.38 -6.70 16.95
CA ILE A 503 -4.32 -7.50 17.59
C ILE A 503 -4.89 -8.34 18.75
N THR A 504 -5.74 -7.73 19.58
CA THR A 504 -6.27 -8.36 20.79
C THR A 504 -7.56 -9.16 20.55
N GLY A 505 -8.28 -8.91 19.46
CA GLY A 505 -9.62 -9.43 19.20
C GLY A 505 -10.67 -8.97 20.22
N CYS A 506 -10.50 -7.79 20.82
CA CYS A 506 -11.42 -7.20 21.79
C CYS A 506 -11.94 -5.87 21.24
N GLU A 507 -13.24 -5.63 21.29
CA GLU A 507 -13.85 -4.39 20.76
C GLU A 507 -13.72 -3.22 21.75
N SER A 508 -13.56 -3.53 23.03
CA SER A 508 -13.47 -2.53 24.09
C SER A 508 -12.47 -2.92 25.19
N PRO A 509 -11.94 -1.95 25.96
CA PRO A 509 -11.03 -2.22 27.07
C PRO A 509 -11.63 -3.16 28.14
N THR A 510 -12.95 -3.14 28.34
CA THR A 510 -13.62 -3.97 29.34
C THR A 510 -13.60 -5.47 28.98
N GLU A 511 -13.52 -5.79 27.69
CA GLU A 511 -13.40 -7.17 27.21
C GLU A 511 -11.96 -7.71 27.29
N LEU A 512 -10.99 -6.81 27.42
CA LEU A 512 -9.56 -7.11 27.38
C LEU A 512 -9.05 -7.52 28.77
N THR A 513 -9.17 -8.81 29.06
CA THR A 513 -8.57 -9.39 30.26
C THR A 513 -7.05 -9.49 30.15
N TYR A 514 -6.36 -9.56 31.28
CA TYR A 514 -4.91 -9.79 31.33
C TYR A 514 -4.49 -11.04 30.53
N GLU A 515 -5.29 -12.11 30.57
CA GLU A 515 -5.03 -13.34 29.83
C GLU A 515 -5.10 -13.15 28.32
N LYS A 516 -6.12 -12.43 27.83
CA LYS A 516 -6.26 -12.10 26.40
C LYS A 516 -5.14 -11.18 25.93
N ALA A 517 -4.81 -10.16 26.73
CA ALA A 517 -3.69 -9.26 26.47
C ALA A 517 -2.35 -10.04 26.42
N ASN A 518 -2.12 -10.92 27.38
CA ASN A 518 -0.91 -11.74 27.43
C ASN A 518 -0.80 -12.66 26.21
N THR A 519 -1.90 -13.31 25.84
CA THR A 519 -1.96 -14.16 24.63
C THR A 519 -1.63 -13.37 23.36
N ALA A 520 -2.17 -12.15 23.23
CA ALA A 520 -1.89 -11.28 22.09
C ALA A 520 -0.41 -10.86 22.04
N VAL A 521 0.18 -10.50 23.18
CA VAL A 521 1.61 -10.15 23.30
C VAL A 521 2.52 -11.36 23.06
N ASP A 522 2.15 -12.56 23.52
CA ASP A 522 2.91 -13.78 23.24
C ASP A 522 2.92 -14.13 21.75
N ASN A 523 1.76 -14.03 21.09
CA ASN A 523 1.66 -14.21 19.64
C ASN A 523 2.49 -13.18 18.89
N MET A 524 2.48 -11.92 19.34
CA MET A 524 3.29 -10.84 18.77
C MET A 524 4.78 -11.20 18.79
N PHE A 525 5.32 -11.66 19.92
CA PHE A 525 6.72 -12.07 20.01
C PHE A 525 7.02 -13.32 19.16
N SER A 526 6.07 -14.26 19.02
CA SER A 526 6.23 -15.38 18.08
C SER A 526 6.42 -14.89 16.65
N CYS A 527 5.62 -13.92 16.21
CA CYS A 527 5.78 -13.28 14.91
C CYS A 527 7.09 -12.48 14.79
N LEU A 528 7.53 -11.78 15.84
CA LEU A 528 8.83 -11.10 15.86
C LEU A 528 10.00 -12.08 15.69
N HIS A 529 9.91 -13.27 16.33
CA HIS A 529 10.87 -14.36 16.14
C HIS A 529 10.88 -14.89 14.70
N ASP A 530 9.72 -15.00 14.06
CA ASP A 530 9.67 -15.38 12.64
C ASP A 530 10.39 -14.38 11.72
N ILE A 531 10.24 -13.08 12.00
CA ILE A 531 10.90 -12.02 11.23
C ILE A 531 12.42 -12.16 11.29
N THR A 532 12.99 -12.49 12.45
CA THR A 532 14.45 -12.69 12.60
C THR A 532 14.99 -13.81 11.73
N LYS A 533 14.15 -14.82 11.47
CA LYS A 533 14.49 -16.00 10.66
C LYS A 533 14.18 -15.84 9.17
N SER A 534 13.49 -14.77 8.77
CA SER A 534 13.06 -14.55 7.38
C SER A 534 14.20 -14.67 6.37
N ARG A 535 15.41 -14.21 6.75
CA ARG A 535 16.60 -14.17 5.89
C ARG A 535 17.64 -15.26 6.19
N SER A 536 17.36 -16.23 7.07
CA SER A 536 18.37 -17.21 7.54
C SER A 536 18.96 -18.08 6.43
N ASN A 537 18.19 -18.34 5.38
CA ASN A 537 18.62 -19.17 4.24
C ASN A 537 19.28 -18.35 3.11
N LEU A 538 19.31 -17.02 3.22
CA LEU A 538 19.92 -16.13 2.22
C LEU A 538 21.43 -16.02 2.49
N LYS A 539 22.23 -15.85 1.44
CA LYS A 539 23.70 -15.79 1.52
C LYS A 539 24.24 -14.37 1.45
N LEU A 540 23.74 -13.58 0.51
CA LEU A 540 24.12 -12.17 0.28
C LEU A 540 23.20 -11.24 1.07
N PHE A 541 21.91 -11.56 1.11
CA PHE A 541 20.88 -10.73 1.71
C PHE A 541 20.52 -11.15 3.14
N HIS A 542 21.41 -11.86 3.84
CA HIS A 542 21.15 -12.40 5.18
C HIS A 542 20.97 -11.29 6.25
N SER A 543 21.55 -10.10 6.03
CA SER A 543 21.50 -8.97 6.95
C SER A 543 21.12 -7.67 6.26
N VAL A 544 20.26 -6.88 6.92
CA VAL A 544 20.02 -5.47 6.57
C VAL A 544 20.79 -4.51 7.49
N HIS A 545 21.49 -5.05 8.48
CA HIS A 545 22.41 -4.33 9.35
C HIS A 545 23.82 -4.35 8.76
N VAL A 546 24.44 -3.17 8.68
CA VAL A 546 25.85 -3.00 8.34
C VAL A 546 26.58 -2.64 9.63
N PRO A 547 27.46 -3.52 10.14
CA PRO A 547 28.22 -3.26 11.36
C PRO A 547 29.06 -1.99 11.26
N GLY A 548 29.15 -1.28 12.38
CA GLY A 548 30.07 -0.16 12.50
C GLY A 548 31.53 -0.62 12.50
N SER A 549 32.42 0.28 12.08
CA SER A 549 33.87 0.15 12.20
C SER A 549 34.42 1.31 13.02
N ASN A 550 35.74 1.34 13.25
CA ASN A 550 36.39 2.48 13.92
C ASN A 550 36.23 3.81 13.17
N VAL A 551 35.79 3.78 11.91
CA VAL A 551 35.70 4.93 11.01
C VAL A 551 34.27 5.22 10.53
N GLN A 552 33.34 4.28 10.71
CA GLN A 552 31.96 4.38 10.24
C GLN A 552 31.00 3.85 11.30
N GLN A 553 29.93 4.58 11.56
CA GLN A 553 28.86 4.13 12.45
C GLN A 553 28.11 2.94 11.82
N ALA A 554 27.56 2.07 12.68
CA ALA A 554 26.63 1.05 12.21
C ALA A 554 25.44 1.70 11.46
N SER A 555 24.94 1.03 10.43
CA SER A 555 23.91 1.60 9.56
C SER A 555 22.95 0.53 9.05
N TYR A 556 21.76 0.99 8.64
CA TYR A 556 20.76 0.16 7.97
C TYR A 556 20.98 0.22 6.45
N LYS A 557 21.02 -0.94 5.80
CA LYS A 557 21.09 -1.09 4.35
C LYS A 557 19.81 -1.79 3.85
N PRO A 558 18.85 -1.05 3.26
CA PRO A 558 17.59 -1.62 2.81
C PRO A 558 17.76 -2.80 1.86
N LEU A 559 16.95 -3.85 2.01
CA LEU A 559 17.03 -5.04 1.17
C LEU A 559 16.82 -4.71 -0.30
N LEU A 560 15.85 -3.85 -0.64
CA LEU A 560 15.62 -3.44 -2.03
C LEU A 560 16.88 -2.81 -2.64
N LYS A 561 17.63 -2.03 -1.85
CA LYS A 561 18.90 -1.46 -2.29
C LYS A 561 19.95 -2.55 -2.51
N GLN A 562 20.03 -3.55 -1.63
CA GLN A 562 20.94 -4.69 -1.80
C GLN A 562 20.61 -5.51 -3.06
N VAL A 563 19.32 -5.79 -3.30
CA VAL A 563 18.85 -6.51 -4.49
C VAL A 563 19.18 -5.73 -5.76
N VAL A 564 18.91 -4.43 -5.78
CA VAL A 564 19.24 -3.57 -6.93
C VAL A 564 20.75 -3.51 -7.16
N GLU A 565 21.55 -3.32 -6.11
CA GLU A 565 23.01 -3.34 -6.22
C GLU A 565 23.54 -4.68 -6.75
N GLU A 566 22.99 -5.81 -6.29
CA GLU A 566 23.34 -7.15 -6.78
C GLU A 566 23.00 -7.34 -8.26
N ILE A 567 21.83 -6.89 -8.70
CA ILE A 567 21.42 -6.94 -10.11
C ILE A 567 22.41 -6.17 -11.01
N PHE A 568 22.98 -5.07 -10.52
CA PHE A 568 23.92 -4.24 -11.28
C PHE A 568 25.40 -4.59 -11.03
N GLN A 569 25.71 -5.66 -10.29
CA GLN A 569 27.09 -6.08 -10.05
C GLN A 569 27.65 -6.84 -11.27
N PRO A 570 28.71 -6.34 -11.95
CA PRO A 570 29.24 -6.97 -13.17
C PRO A 570 29.94 -8.32 -12.94
N SER A 571 30.30 -8.64 -11.70
CA SER A 571 31.15 -9.77 -11.32
C SER A 571 30.40 -11.08 -11.07
N HIS A 572 29.08 -11.03 -10.84
CA HIS A 572 28.26 -12.21 -10.56
C HIS A 572 27.51 -12.65 -11.81
N ALA A 573 27.90 -13.80 -12.38
CA ALA A 573 27.21 -14.39 -13.53
C ALA A 573 25.79 -14.89 -13.17
N GLU A 574 25.54 -15.20 -11.89
CA GLU A 574 24.22 -15.56 -11.35
C GLU A 574 24.04 -14.94 -9.96
N PRO A 575 22.93 -14.22 -9.70
CA PRO A 575 22.63 -13.67 -8.38
C PRO A 575 22.23 -14.81 -7.42
N LEU A 576 22.98 -14.98 -6.32
CA LEU A 576 22.88 -16.16 -5.44
C LEU A 576 21.51 -16.30 -4.75
N ASP A 577 20.92 -15.19 -4.33
CA ASP A 577 19.68 -15.16 -3.53
C ASP A 577 18.46 -14.72 -4.35
N ILE A 578 18.63 -14.38 -5.63
CA ILE A 578 17.55 -13.99 -6.54
C ILE A 578 17.22 -15.20 -7.41
N GLU A 579 16.20 -15.96 -7.03
CA GLU A 579 15.85 -17.22 -7.67
C GLU A 579 15.11 -16.96 -8.99
N HIS A 580 15.59 -17.54 -10.10
CA HIS A 580 14.91 -17.49 -11.40
C HIS A 580 13.83 -18.58 -11.53
N MET A 581 12.62 -18.21 -11.92
CA MET A 581 11.51 -19.13 -12.13
C MET A 581 11.49 -19.65 -13.57
N SER A 582 11.91 -20.91 -13.78
CA SER A 582 11.94 -21.52 -15.11
C SER A 582 10.53 -21.85 -15.63
N SER A 583 10.28 -21.59 -16.92
CA SER A 583 9.02 -21.98 -17.60
C SER A 583 9.06 -23.38 -18.27
N GLY A 584 10.11 -24.18 -18.02
CA GLY A 584 10.27 -25.55 -18.51
C GLY A 584 11.70 -25.94 -18.91
N LEU A 585 11.86 -27.16 -19.47
CA LEU A 585 13.15 -27.76 -19.87
C LEU A 585 13.94 -26.97 -20.93
N THR A 586 13.29 -26.12 -21.72
CA THR A 586 13.95 -25.33 -22.77
C THR A 586 14.59 -24.03 -22.28
N ASP A 587 14.23 -23.56 -21.07
CA ASP A 587 14.82 -22.38 -20.39
C ASP A 587 16.03 -22.76 -19.51
N LEU A 588 16.54 -23.99 -19.62
CA LEU A 588 17.73 -24.47 -18.89
C LEU A 588 19.02 -23.69 -19.24
N LEU A 589 19.02 -22.92 -20.33
CA LEU A 589 20.02 -21.90 -20.59
C LEU A 589 19.61 -20.62 -19.86
N LYS A 590 19.96 -20.54 -18.57
CA LYS A 590 19.74 -19.36 -17.73
C LYS A 590 20.34 -18.12 -18.40
N THR A 591 19.49 -17.20 -18.85
CA THR A 591 19.93 -15.86 -19.22
C THR A 591 19.99 -15.05 -17.92
N GLY A 592 21.17 -14.56 -17.55
CA GLY A 592 21.30 -13.65 -16.40
C GLY A 592 20.43 -12.41 -16.56
N ILE A 593 20.18 -11.70 -15.45
CA ILE A 593 19.36 -10.48 -15.45
C ILE A 593 19.94 -9.48 -16.46
N SER A 594 19.13 -9.08 -17.45
CA SER A 594 19.58 -8.23 -18.55
C SER A 594 19.99 -6.84 -18.02
N MET A 595 21.28 -6.50 -18.13
CA MET A 595 21.91 -5.29 -17.56
C MET A 595 21.57 -3.94 -18.27
N PHE A 596 20.42 -3.84 -18.94
CA PHE A 596 20.04 -2.60 -19.61
C PHE A 596 18.60 -2.18 -19.23
N MET A 597 18.47 -0.90 -18.87
CA MET A 597 17.24 -0.06 -18.87
C MET A 597 16.50 0.18 -17.53
N LYS A 598 15.57 1.14 -17.61
CA LYS A 598 14.82 1.83 -16.55
C LYS A 598 14.26 0.88 -15.47
N VAL A 599 14.52 1.21 -14.21
CA VAL A 599 13.92 0.53 -13.05
C VAL A 599 12.55 1.13 -12.76
N VAL A 600 11.58 0.26 -12.46
CA VAL A 600 10.24 0.63 -12.01
C VAL A 600 9.92 -0.22 -10.80
N VAL A 601 9.39 0.42 -9.76
CA VAL A 601 8.96 -0.24 -8.53
C VAL A 601 7.44 -0.35 -8.56
N MET A 602 6.94 -1.55 -8.31
CA MET A 602 5.52 -1.80 -8.04
C MET A 602 5.38 -2.20 -6.58
N SER A 603 4.46 -1.55 -5.86
CA SER A 603 4.10 -1.93 -4.50
C SER A 603 2.61 -2.27 -4.42
N THR A 604 2.20 -3.12 -3.49
CA THR A 604 0.78 -3.28 -3.17
C THR A 604 0.22 -2.05 -2.44
N LYS A 605 1.03 -1.46 -1.55
CA LYS A 605 0.69 -0.27 -0.78
C LYS A 605 1.93 0.59 -0.46
N LEU A 606 1.76 1.90 -0.30
CA LEU A 606 2.71 2.75 0.41
C LEU A 606 2.48 2.60 1.91
N LEU A 607 3.35 1.81 2.54
CA LEU A 607 3.21 1.43 3.94
C LEU A 607 3.58 2.60 4.85
N LYS A 608 2.69 2.90 5.80
CA LYS A 608 2.97 3.67 7.01
C LYS A 608 3.56 2.75 8.09
N PRO A 609 4.29 3.28 9.08
CA PRO A 609 4.82 2.46 10.17
C PRO A 609 3.75 1.61 10.88
N LEU A 610 2.55 2.16 11.08
CA LEU A 610 1.42 1.46 11.73
C LEU A 610 0.72 0.42 10.84
N ASP A 611 0.92 0.46 9.51
CA ASP A 611 0.38 -0.57 8.63
C ASP A 611 1.05 -1.93 8.87
N ILE A 612 2.32 -1.93 9.28
CA ILE A 612 3.06 -3.18 9.49
C ILE A 612 2.51 -3.97 10.68
N PRO A 613 2.32 -3.40 11.89
CA PRO A 613 1.63 -4.09 12.97
C PRO A 613 0.25 -4.64 12.58
N ASP A 614 -0.53 -3.89 11.79
CA ASP A 614 -1.85 -4.34 11.31
C ASP A 614 -1.70 -5.60 10.43
N LEU A 615 -0.83 -5.54 9.43
CA LEU A 615 -0.60 -6.64 8.49
C LEU A 615 0.10 -7.85 9.12
N LEU A 616 0.90 -7.64 10.16
CA LEU A 616 1.76 -8.65 10.77
C LEU A 616 1.08 -9.39 11.93
N PHE A 617 0.29 -8.69 12.75
CA PHE A 617 -0.26 -9.23 13.99
C PHE A 617 -1.79 -9.42 13.96
N ALA A 618 -2.46 -9.08 12.85
CA ALA A 618 -3.87 -9.44 12.67
C ALA A 618 -4.08 -10.96 12.78
N ARG A 619 -5.23 -11.36 13.31
CA ARG A 619 -5.57 -12.78 13.54
C ARG A 619 -5.99 -13.53 12.27
N ASP A 620 -6.51 -12.82 11.27
CA ASP A 620 -7.15 -13.41 10.08
C ASP A 620 -6.38 -13.19 8.77
N ARG A 621 -5.05 -13.36 8.83
CA ARG A 621 -4.14 -13.01 7.72
C ARG A 621 -4.29 -13.89 6.48
N LEU A 622 -4.92 -15.05 6.61
CA LEU A 622 -5.09 -16.03 5.53
C LEU A 622 -6.42 -15.90 4.77
N HIS A 623 -7.35 -15.07 5.25
CA HIS A 623 -8.66 -14.86 4.64
C HIS A 623 -8.84 -13.37 4.28
N PRO A 624 -8.16 -12.88 3.22
CA PRO A 624 -8.34 -11.50 2.81
C PRO A 624 -9.80 -11.24 2.43
N ASP A 625 -10.38 -10.13 2.91
CA ASP A 625 -11.72 -9.71 2.47
C ASP A 625 -11.67 -9.32 0.98
N ILE A 626 -12.16 -10.23 0.15
CA ILE A 626 -12.29 -10.04 -1.30
C ILE A 626 -13.75 -9.96 -1.73
N GLY A 627 -14.65 -9.63 -0.79
CA GLY A 627 -16.08 -9.42 -1.04
C GLY A 627 -16.84 -10.69 -1.41
N ILE A 628 -16.39 -11.86 -0.95
CA ILE A 628 -17.08 -13.16 -1.13
C ILE A 628 -18.08 -13.40 -0.01
#